data_AF-A0A960Z8X8-F1
#
_entry.id   AF-A0A960Z8X8-F1
#
_cell.length_a   1.000
_cell.length_b   1.000
_cell.length_c   1.000
_cell.angle_alpha   90.00
_cell.angle_beta   90.00
_cell.angle_gamma   90.00
#
_symmetry.space_group_name_H-M   'P 1'
#
loop_
_entity.id
_entity.type
_entity.pdbx_description
1 polymer ?
#
loop_
_entity_poly.entity_id
_entity_poly.type
_entity_poly.pdbx_seq_one_letter_code
_entity_poly.pdbx_strand_id
1 'polypeptide(L)'
;MFRKNQKHLQQKFFNPESNMNSTLRGFLKKHWSAYFYENIFLNIDEEVFAPLYSNNMSRPNVPVNILFSLEILKEMHNLTDLQLY
;
A
#
# COMPACT_ATOMS: atom_id res chain seq x y z
N MET A 1 -13.23 -9.57 10.20
CA MET A 1 -14.03 -8.79 9.26
C MET A 1 -13.14 -8.17 8.20
N PHE A 2 -13.49 -8.38 6.95
CA PHE A 2 -12.92 -7.69 5.81
C PHE A 2 -13.21 -6.19 5.91
N ARG A 3 -12.23 -5.35 5.58
CA ARG A 3 -12.41 -3.91 5.48
C ARG A 3 -11.51 -3.37 4.38
N LYS A 4 -12.13 -2.80 3.36
CA LYS A 4 -11.44 -2.07 2.28
C LYS A 4 -10.59 -0.95 2.87
N ASN A 5 -9.36 -0.81 2.38
CA ASN A 5 -8.42 0.17 2.89
C ASN A 5 -8.63 1.51 2.22
N GLN A 6 -9.18 2.44 2.98
CA GLN A 6 -9.32 3.86 2.60
C GLN A 6 -8.37 4.77 3.40
N LYS A 7 -7.59 4.21 4.34
CA LYS A 7 -6.74 4.99 5.24
C LYS A 7 -5.61 5.72 4.52
N HIS A 8 -5.19 5.21 3.35
CA HIS A 8 -4.15 5.84 2.53
C HIS A 8 -4.58 7.21 1.96
N LEU A 9 -5.89 7.50 1.90
CA LEU A 9 -6.40 8.82 1.49
C LEU A 9 -6.31 9.87 2.60
N GLN A 10 -6.15 9.43 3.86
CA GLN A 10 -6.07 10.31 5.00
C GLN A 10 -4.65 10.89 5.12
N GLN A 11 -4.53 12.21 5.09
CA GLN A 11 -3.26 12.86 5.40
C GLN A 11 -2.89 12.64 6.87
N LYS A 12 -1.64 12.24 7.11
CA LYS A 12 -1.08 12.14 8.45
C LYS A 12 -0.70 13.53 8.97
N PHE A 13 -0.88 13.75 10.26
CA PHE A 13 -0.45 14.98 10.93
C PHE A 13 1.05 15.23 10.74
N PHE A 14 1.86 14.17 10.88
CA PHE A 14 3.29 14.19 10.59
C PHE A 14 3.52 13.55 9.22
N ASN A 15 3.44 14.36 8.16
CA ASN A 15 3.78 13.93 6.81
C ASN A 15 5.20 14.45 6.44
N PRO A 16 6.20 13.59 6.21
CA PRO A 16 7.54 14.02 5.80
C PRO A 16 7.53 14.92 4.56
N GLU A 17 6.58 14.72 3.64
CA GLU A 17 6.45 15.51 2.41
C GLU A 17 6.09 16.98 2.66
N SER A 18 5.50 17.30 3.82
CA SER A 18 5.18 18.70 4.17
C SER A 18 6.44 19.53 4.38
N ASN A 19 7.51 18.89 4.85
CA ASN A 19 8.79 19.53 5.17
C ASN A 19 9.81 19.43 4.01
N MET A 20 9.46 18.79 2.89
CA MET A 20 10.33 18.68 1.72
C MET A 20 10.35 19.98 0.91
N ASN A 21 11.51 20.31 0.34
CA ASN A 21 11.62 21.40 -0.62
C ASN A 21 10.89 21.06 -1.95
N SER A 22 10.59 22.08 -2.76
CA SER A 22 9.84 21.93 -4.01
C SER A 22 10.52 20.98 -5.01
N THR A 23 11.86 20.99 -5.04
CA THR A 23 12.67 20.13 -5.90
C THR A 23 12.49 18.65 -5.55
N LEU A 24 12.64 18.28 -4.28
CA LEU A 24 12.44 16.90 -3.79
C LEU A 24 11.01 16.43 -4.01
N ARG A 25 10.02 17.31 -3.79
CA ARG A 25 8.61 17.00 -4.08
C ARG A 25 8.40 16.72 -5.58
N GLY A 26 9.07 17.47 -6.46
CA GLY A 26 9.05 17.24 -7.90
C GLY A 26 9.66 15.90 -8.29
N PHE A 27 10.79 15.51 -7.67
CA PHE A 27 11.39 14.20 -7.88
C PHE A 27 10.51 13.06 -7.37
N LEU A 28 9.93 13.19 -6.18
CA LEU A 28 9.05 12.16 -5.60
C LEU A 28 7.84 11.89 -6.49
N LYS A 29 7.23 12.93 -7.08
CA LYS A 29 6.11 12.79 -8.03
C LYS A 29 6.49 12.08 -9.33
N LYS A 30 7.76 12.14 -9.73
CA LYS A 30 8.27 11.47 -10.95
C LYS A 30 8.91 10.11 -10.65
N HIS A 31 9.05 9.76 -9.37
CA HIS A 31 9.67 8.53 -8.95
C HIS A 31 8.75 7.33 -9.22
N TRP A 32 9.32 6.14 -9.39
CA TRP A 32 8.57 4.92 -9.69
C TRP A 32 7.48 4.63 -8.64
N SER A 33 7.70 5.04 -7.39
CA SER A 33 6.76 4.84 -6.29
C SER A 33 5.45 5.60 -6.48
N ALA A 34 5.48 6.79 -7.09
CA ALA A 34 4.25 7.54 -7.40
C ALA A 34 3.45 6.81 -8.48
N TYR A 35 4.13 6.34 -9.54
CA TYR A 35 3.50 5.56 -10.60
C TYR A 35 2.90 4.26 -10.06
N PHE A 36 3.64 3.53 -9.21
CA PHE A 36 3.17 2.32 -8.56
C PHE A 36 1.92 2.59 -7.72
N TYR A 37 1.92 3.66 -6.93
CA TYR A 37 0.76 4.02 -6.12
C TYR A 37 -0.48 4.29 -7.00
N GLU A 38 -0.34 5.13 -8.02
CA GLU A 38 -1.47 5.55 -8.86
C GLU A 38 -2.03 4.43 -9.76
N ASN A 39 -1.15 3.60 -10.32
CA ASN A 39 -1.54 2.64 -11.35
C ASN A 39 -1.70 1.21 -10.84
N ILE A 40 -1.04 0.86 -9.74
CA ILE A 40 -1.07 -0.49 -9.18
C ILE A 40 -1.81 -0.47 -7.85
N PHE A 41 -1.29 0.21 -6.83
CA PHE A 41 -1.82 0.16 -5.45
C PHE A 41 -3.31 0.56 -5.38
N LEU A 42 -3.71 1.65 -6.03
CA LEU A 42 -5.09 2.13 -6.03
C LEU A 42 -6.06 1.24 -6.81
N ASN A 43 -5.56 0.44 -7.76
CA ASN A 43 -6.37 -0.37 -8.66
C ASN A 43 -6.49 -1.84 -8.20
N ILE A 44 -5.92 -2.21 -7.05
CA ILE A 44 -6.10 -3.54 -6.47
C ILE A 44 -7.53 -3.67 -5.96
N ASP A 45 -8.29 -4.58 -6.55
CA ASP A 45 -9.61 -4.94 -6.07
C ASP A 45 -9.49 -5.84 -4.82
N GLU A 46 -9.65 -5.25 -3.64
CA GLU A 46 -9.62 -5.99 -2.38
C GLU A 46 -10.87 -6.87 -2.18
N GLU A 47 -11.97 -6.60 -2.87
CA GLU A 47 -13.28 -7.23 -2.61
C GLU A 47 -13.30 -8.71 -3.01
N VAL A 48 -12.47 -9.12 -3.99
CA VAL A 48 -12.31 -10.53 -4.37
C VAL A 48 -11.79 -11.40 -3.22
N PHE A 49 -11.15 -10.79 -2.22
CA PHE A 49 -10.63 -11.49 -1.04
C PHE A 49 -11.61 -11.49 0.13
N ALA A 50 -12.72 -10.75 0.06
CA ALA A 50 -13.71 -10.67 1.13
C ALA A 50 -14.22 -12.05 1.61
N PRO A 51 -14.44 -13.07 0.75
CA PRO A 51 -14.86 -14.41 1.18
C PRO A 51 -13.86 -15.13 2.10
N LEU A 52 -12.59 -14.73 2.12
CA LEU A 52 -11.56 -15.31 2.97
C LEU A 52 -11.65 -14.83 4.43
N TYR A 53 -12.49 -13.83 4.72
CA TYR A 53 -12.58 -13.21 6.04
C TYR A 53 -13.81 -13.71 6.79
N SER A 54 -13.62 -14.05 8.06
CA SER A 54 -14.74 -14.33 8.97
C SER A 54 -15.45 -13.05 9.40
N ASN A 55 -16.79 -13.13 9.45
CA ASN A 55 -17.65 -12.08 9.98
C ASN A 55 -17.60 -12.01 11.51
N ASN A 56 -17.40 -13.14 12.20
CA ASN A 56 -17.62 -13.22 13.65
C ASN A 56 -16.34 -13.22 14.48
N MET A 57 -15.21 -13.69 13.92
CA MET A 57 -13.95 -13.85 14.66
C MET A 57 -12.77 -13.49 13.77
N SER A 58 -12.13 -12.33 14.00
CA SER A 58 -10.82 -12.06 13.41
C SER A 58 -9.98 -11.10 14.25
N ARG A 59 -8.66 -11.24 14.17
CA ARG A 59 -7.72 -10.20 14.60
C ARG A 59 -7.84 -8.97 13.69
N PRO A 60 -7.28 -7.81 14.07
CA PRO A 60 -7.11 -6.69 13.15
C PRO A 60 -6.26 -7.14 11.97
N ASN A 61 -6.85 -7.18 10.77
CA ASN A 61 -6.17 -7.65 9.58
C ASN A 61 -5.45 -6.50 8.88
N VAL A 62 -4.27 -6.79 8.32
CA VAL A 62 -3.58 -5.91 7.40
C VAL A 62 -4.43 -5.80 6.12
N PRO A 63 -4.60 -4.59 5.56
CA PRO A 63 -5.21 -4.40 4.25
C PRO A 63 -4.68 -5.32 3.16
N VAL A 64 -5.58 -5.82 2.30
CA VAL A 64 -5.23 -6.71 1.21
C VAL A 64 -4.37 -5.99 0.18
N ASN A 65 -4.70 -4.74 -0.15
CA ASN A 65 -3.92 -3.98 -1.11
C ASN A 65 -2.46 -3.76 -0.66
N ILE A 66 -2.21 -3.68 0.65
CA ILE A 66 -0.84 -3.62 1.20
C ILE A 66 -0.14 -4.96 1.01
N LEU A 67 -0.76 -6.07 1.43
CA LEU A 67 -0.17 -7.41 1.31
C LEU A 67 0.15 -7.75 -0.15
N PHE A 68 -0.79 -7.51 -1.05
CA PHE A 68 -0.61 -7.79 -2.47
C PHE A 68 0.44 -6.87 -3.10
N SER A 69 0.47 -5.59 -2.70
CA SER A 69 1.54 -4.68 -3.17
C SER A 69 2.92 -5.12 -2.70
N LEU A 70 3.05 -5.65 -1.48
CA LEU A 70 4.32 -6.19 -0.98
C LEU A 70 4.78 -7.39 -1.81
N GLU A 71 3.88 -8.29 -2.20
CA GLU A 71 4.20 -9.40 -3.10
C GLU A 71 4.69 -8.90 -4.47
N ILE A 72 4.02 -7.91 -5.06
CA ILE A 72 4.46 -7.32 -6.32
C ILE A 72 5.85 -6.68 -6.17
N LEU A 73 6.07 -5.91 -5.11
CA LEU A 73 7.36 -5.27 -4.85
C LEU A 73 8.48 -6.28 -4.61
N LYS A 74 8.18 -7.39 -3.92
CA LYS A 74 9.11 -8.49 -3.71
C LYS A 74 9.61 -9.04 -5.04
N GLU A 75 8.70 -9.35 -5.95
CA GLU A 75 9.04 -9.86 -7.29
C GLU A 75 9.75 -8.79 -8.15
N MET A 76 9.26 -7.54 -8.14
CA MET A 76 9.88 -6.42 -8.87
C MET A 76 11.35 -6.19 -8.49
N HIS A 77 11.71 -6.48 -7.24
CA HIS A 77 13.06 -6.29 -6.71
C HIS A 77 13.84 -7.59 -6.53
N ASN A 78 13.29 -8.74 -6.96
CA ASN A 78 13.87 -10.07 -6.76
C ASN A 78 14.27 -10.34 -5.30
N LEU A 79 13.41 -9.94 -4.37
CA LEU A 79 13.63 -10.13 -2.94
C LEU A 79 13.14 -11.51 -2.51
N THR A 80 13.79 -12.05 -1.49
CA THR A 80 13.29 -13.22 -0.76
C THR A 80 12.27 -12.80 0.30
N ASP A 81 11.42 -13.73 0.73
CA ASP A 81 10.46 -13.49 1.82
C ASP A 81 11.16 -13.03 3.11
N LEU A 82 12.37 -13.53 3.37
CA LEU A 82 13.20 -13.12 4.51
C LEU A 82 13.67 -11.67 4.42
N GLN A 83 13.87 -11.13 3.22
CA GLN A 83 14.29 -9.74 3.03
C GLN A 83 13.11 -8.76 3.08
N LEU A 84 11.88 -9.27 2.92
CA LEU A 84 10.65 -8.48 3.01
C LEU A 84 10.18 -8.29 4.46
N TYR A 85 10.61 -9.17 5.38
CA TYR A 85 10.18 -9.25 6.79
C TYR A 85 11.29 -8.88 7.77
#